data_AF-A0A4S2KUL7-F1
#
_entry.id   AF-A0A4S2KUL7-F1
#
_cell.length_a   1.000
_cell.length_b   1.000
_cell.length_c   1.000
_cell.angle_alpha   90.00
_cell.angle_beta   90.00
_cell.angle_gamma   90.00
#
_symmetry.space_group_name_H-M   'P 1'
#
loop_
_entity.id
_entity.type
_entity.pdbx_description
1 polymer ?
#
loop_
_entity_poly.entity_id
_entity_poly.type
_entity_poly.pdbx_seq_one_letter_code
_entity_poly.pdbx_strand_id
1 'polypeptide(L)'
;MPGQLEETKGKRATFGMGCFWAGDSLFGALPGVIRTCVGYAGGTKESPAYKNIGDHTEVVSIEYDPELVSYTHLLSLFWSNHEYSLTRKIKRQYMSLILYHDEEQRLLAEKSREQEQRKRGEVFVTEIKKFAKFHPAEDYHQKYRLQNHPWLIETSGLTTEILCTSPLAAKLNGYIAGAGTIDQFERELPNLGLTEKSAQYITKYISENQGSVAEPLDHATGLEKREMLARLAGNDDPYNMTIKRRAISTKEDPNIVYSAFESRIMGCICDEDSLHVNWMWLHQGPPRRCECGHWFKLVEKAPI
;
A
#
# COMPACT_ATOMS: atom_id res chain seq x y z
N MET A 1 2.51 28.29 28.46
CA MET A 1 3.24 27.17 27.81
C MET A 1 2.28 26.55 26.80
N PRO A 2 2.46 26.75 25.49
CA PRO A 2 1.50 26.28 24.49
C PRO A 2 1.92 24.92 23.94
N GLY A 3 1.00 23.95 23.94
CA GLY A 3 1.22 22.64 23.31
C GLY A 3 0.68 21.41 24.04
N GLN A 4 0.01 21.55 25.18
CA GLN A 4 -0.72 20.43 25.77
C GLN A 4 -2.20 20.50 25.34
N LEU A 5 -2.54 19.77 24.29
CA LEU A 5 -3.92 19.33 24.09
C LEU A 5 -4.23 18.30 25.19
N GLU A 6 -5.37 18.47 25.83
CA GLU A 6 -5.79 17.81 27.08
C GLU A 6 -5.68 16.29 27.04
N GLU A 7 -5.42 15.67 28.20
CA GLU A 7 -5.57 14.23 28.40
C GLU A 7 -6.97 13.78 27.96
N THR A 8 -7.06 13.14 26.80
CA THR A 8 -8.31 12.61 26.28
C THR A 8 -8.58 11.24 26.88
N LYS A 9 -9.79 11.03 27.40
CA LYS A 9 -10.31 9.72 27.86
C LYS A 9 -10.66 8.81 26.67
N GLY A 10 -9.77 8.69 25.69
CA GLY A 10 -10.05 7.97 24.44
C GLY A 10 -10.23 6.46 24.63
N LYS A 11 -11.06 5.85 23.79
CA LYS A 11 -11.14 4.40 23.61
C LYS A 11 -10.25 3.96 22.44
N ARG A 12 -9.90 2.68 22.39
CA ARG A 12 -9.07 2.10 21.32
C ARG A 12 -9.85 1.14 20.43
N ALA A 13 -9.57 1.19 19.14
CA ALA A 13 -9.98 0.21 18.15
C ALA A 13 -8.76 -0.28 17.37
N THR A 14 -8.75 -1.53 16.93
CA THR A 14 -7.63 -2.08 16.14
C THR A 14 -8.15 -2.95 15.01
N PHE A 15 -7.80 -2.59 13.79
CA PHE A 15 -8.30 -3.23 12.57
C PHE A 15 -7.17 -3.56 11.60
N GLY A 16 -7.24 -4.73 10.96
CA GLY A 16 -6.47 -5.10 9.79
C GLY A 16 -7.36 -5.05 8.55
N MET A 17 -6.95 -4.25 7.56
CA MET A 17 -7.78 -3.86 6.41
C MET A 17 -6.98 -3.88 5.10
N GLY A 18 -6.02 -4.80 4.99
CA GLY A 18 -5.01 -4.76 3.92
C GLY A 18 -3.83 -3.86 4.29
N CYS A 19 -3.27 -3.14 3.30
CA CYS A 19 -2.16 -2.21 3.55
C CYS A 19 -2.59 -1.12 4.54
N PHE A 20 -1.88 -1.01 5.65
CA PHE A 20 -2.27 -0.11 6.75
C PHE A 20 -2.18 1.38 6.43
N TRP A 21 -1.53 1.81 5.33
CA TRP A 21 -1.37 3.22 4.97
C TRP A 21 -2.70 3.87 4.58
N ALA A 22 -3.55 3.11 3.89
CA ALA A 22 -4.90 3.53 3.56
C ALA A 22 -5.75 3.66 4.82
N GLY A 23 -5.69 2.67 5.71
CA GLY A 23 -6.36 2.70 7.01
C GLY A 23 -5.93 3.87 7.89
N ASP A 24 -4.62 4.13 7.99
CA ASP A 24 -4.05 5.26 8.76
C ASP A 24 -4.60 6.60 8.28
N SER A 25 -4.71 6.77 6.95
CA SER A 25 -5.21 8.00 6.33
C SER A 25 -6.74 8.13 6.49
N LEU A 26 -7.47 7.04 6.25
CA LEU A 26 -8.93 6.99 6.39
C LEU A 26 -9.38 7.38 7.80
N PHE A 27 -8.85 6.71 8.82
CA PHE A 27 -9.22 6.99 10.19
C PHE A 27 -8.59 8.29 10.71
N GLY A 28 -7.40 8.66 10.23
CA GLY A 28 -6.73 9.91 10.63
C GLY A 28 -7.54 11.16 10.29
N ALA A 29 -8.26 11.18 9.17
CA ALA A 29 -9.17 12.27 8.81
C ALA A 29 -10.47 12.30 9.62
N LEU A 30 -10.90 11.19 10.24
CA LEU A 30 -12.25 11.07 10.78
C LEU A 30 -12.48 12.01 12.00
N PRO A 31 -13.57 12.80 12.06
CA PRO A 31 -13.92 13.56 13.26
C PRO A 31 -14.10 12.62 14.46
N GLY A 32 -13.58 13.02 15.63
CA GLY A 32 -13.59 12.21 16.84
C GLY A 32 -12.45 11.19 16.94
N VAL A 33 -11.72 10.90 15.86
CA VAL A 33 -10.44 10.18 15.97
C VAL A 33 -9.37 11.15 16.48
N ILE A 34 -8.72 10.76 17.57
CA ILE A 34 -7.68 11.52 18.25
C ILE A 34 -6.35 11.27 17.55
N ARG A 35 -5.97 10.00 17.39
CA ARG A 35 -4.72 9.62 16.72
C ARG A 35 -4.78 8.20 16.19
N THR A 36 -3.88 7.91 15.26
CA THR A 36 -3.72 6.60 14.64
C THR A 36 -2.26 6.18 14.69
N CYS A 37 -2.00 4.88 14.74
CA CYS A 37 -0.65 4.32 14.64
C CYS A 37 -0.70 2.98 13.92
N VAL A 38 0.21 2.78 12.97
CA VAL A 38 0.26 1.53 12.19
C VAL A 38 1.23 0.54 12.81
N GLY A 39 0.94 -0.75 12.67
CA GLY A 39 1.74 -1.79 13.28
C GLY A 39 1.33 -3.20 12.88
N TYR A 40 1.85 -4.16 13.63
CA TYR A 40 1.62 -5.58 13.44
C TYR A 40 0.91 -6.16 14.67
N ALA A 41 -0.17 -6.89 14.47
CA ALA A 41 -0.90 -7.56 15.54
C ALA A 41 -1.66 -8.81 15.05
N GLY A 42 -2.20 -9.59 15.99
CA GLY A 42 -3.02 -10.77 15.70
C GLY A 42 -2.26 -12.07 15.46
N GLY A 43 -0.93 -12.04 15.52
CA GLY A 43 -0.05 -13.21 15.53
C GLY A 43 0.61 -13.44 16.90
N THR A 44 1.53 -14.40 16.96
CA THR A 44 2.24 -14.81 18.18
C THR A 44 3.73 -14.45 18.18
N LYS A 45 4.29 -13.97 17.07
CA LYS A 45 5.70 -13.58 17.01
C LYS A 45 6.00 -12.38 17.93
N GLU A 46 7.02 -12.48 18.78
CA GLU A 46 7.33 -11.45 19.80
C GLU A 46 7.90 -10.14 19.25
N SER A 47 8.67 -10.18 18.17
CA SER A 47 9.31 -9.01 17.57
C SER A 47 9.14 -9.03 16.05
N PRO A 48 7.93 -8.75 15.53
CA PRO A 48 7.72 -8.61 14.10
C PRO A 48 8.40 -7.35 13.57
N ALA A 49 8.90 -7.42 12.34
CA ALA A 49 9.41 -6.29 11.56
C ALA A 49 8.91 -6.46 10.13
N TYR A 50 8.85 -5.40 9.32
CA TYR A 50 8.23 -5.44 7.99
C TYR A 50 8.76 -6.59 7.11
N LYS A 51 10.08 -6.82 7.13
CA LYS A 51 10.74 -7.89 6.36
C LYS A 51 10.39 -9.30 6.85
N ASN A 52 9.88 -9.43 8.06
CA ASN A 52 9.51 -10.70 8.68
C ASN A 52 8.50 -10.49 9.82
N ILE A 53 7.22 -10.32 9.47
CA ILE A 53 6.15 -10.10 10.44
C ILE A 53 5.66 -11.40 11.10
N GLY A 54 6.04 -12.57 10.57
CA GLY A 54 5.54 -13.86 11.04
C GLY A 54 4.06 -14.06 10.68
N ASP A 55 3.26 -14.40 11.69
CA ASP A 55 1.82 -14.66 11.59
C ASP A 55 0.95 -13.44 11.97
N HIS A 56 1.57 -12.27 12.16
CA HIS A 56 0.86 -11.01 12.35
C HIS A 56 0.24 -10.49 11.05
N THR A 57 -0.71 -9.59 11.21
CA THR A 57 -1.37 -8.82 10.16
C THR A 57 -1.02 -7.35 10.34
N GLU A 58 -0.91 -6.61 9.24
CA GLU A 58 -0.83 -5.15 9.28
C GLU A 58 -2.14 -4.58 9.83
N VAL A 59 -2.04 -3.77 10.87
CA VAL A 59 -3.18 -3.18 11.55
C VAL A 59 -2.97 -1.69 11.76
N VAL A 60 -4.09 -0.97 11.85
CA VAL A 60 -4.16 0.39 12.36
C VAL A 60 -4.74 0.35 13.78
N SER A 61 -4.02 0.92 14.73
CA SER A 61 -4.51 1.22 16.07
C SER A 61 -5.08 2.64 16.06
N ILE A 62 -6.33 2.78 16.47
CA ILE A 62 -7.09 4.03 16.43
C ILE A 62 -7.46 4.38 17.86
N GLU A 63 -7.08 5.57 18.30
CA GLU A 63 -7.57 6.17 19.53
C GLU A 63 -8.64 7.20 19.18
N TYR A 64 -9.83 7.07 19.76
CA TYR A 64 -10.98 7.89 19.43
C TYR A 64 -11.75 8.32 20.67
N ASP A 65 -12.43 9.46 20.56
CA ASP A 65 -13.36 9.95 21.58
C ASP A 65 -14.74 9.31 21.38
N PRO A 66 -15.22 8.46 22.30
CA PRO A 66 -16.52 7.80 22.18
C PRO A 66 -17.71 8.76 22.21
N GLU A 67 -17.54 9.98 22.72
CA GLU A 67 -18.58 11.02 22.71
C GLU A 67 -18.75 11.66 21.32
N LEU A 68 -17.71 11.59 20.48
CA LEU A 68 -17.70 12.18 19.14
C LEU A 68 -17.89 11.13 18.03
N VAL A 69 -17.34 9.93 18.20
CA VAL A 69 -17.47 8.83 17.23
C VAL A 69 -17.63 7.49 17.92
N SER A 70 -18.62 6.72 17.48
CA SER A 70 -18.92 5.40 18.05
C SER A 70 -18.09 4.29 17.41
N TYR A 71 -17.85 3.21 18.15
CA TYR A 71 -17.22 2.00 17.59
C TYR A 71 -18.00 1.42 16.40
N THR A 72 -19.34 1.52 16.42
CA THR A 72 -20.18 1.10 15.28
C THR A 72 -19.93 1.93 14.02
N HIS A 73 -19.61 3.22 14.16
CA HIS A 73 -19.24 4.05 13.02
C HIS A 73 -17.88 3.61 12.46
N LEU A 74 -16.91 3.32 13.33
CA LEU A 74 -15.62 2.78 12.92
C LEU A 74 -15.75 1.43 12.20
N LEU A 75 -16.63 0.54 12.68
CA LEU A 75 -16.97 -0.71 11.99
C LEU A 75 -17.62 -0.46 10.61
N SER A 76 -18.51 0.53 10.49
CA SER A 76 -19.10 0.90 9.20
C SER A 76 -18.04 1.31 8.17
N LEU A 77 -17.04 2.09 8.60
CA LEU A 77 -15.91 2.46 7.76
C LEU A 77 -15.04 1.25 7.44
N PHE A 78 -14.80 0.38 8.42
CA PHE A 78 -14.09 -0.90 8.22
C PHE A 78 -14.73 -1.69 7.08
N TRP A 79 -16.02 -2.00 7.14
CA TRP A 79 -16.73 -2.80 6.14
C TRP A 79 -16.87 -2.13 4.76
N SER A 80 -16.71 -0.80 4.68
CA SER A 80 -16.88 -0.06 3.42
C SER A 80 -15.59 0.15 2.64
N ASN A 81 -14.42 -0.07 3.25
CA ASN A 81 -13.14 0.40 2.72
C ASN A 81 -12.05 -0.68 2.55
N HIS A 82 -12.39 -1.98 2.55
CA HIS A 82 -11.44 -3.04 2.21
C HIS A 82 -12.13 -4.32 1.69
N GLU A 83 -11.33 -5.23 1.15
CA GLU A 83 -11.77 -6.57 0.73
C GLU A 83 -11.78 -7.54 1.91
N TYR A 84 -12.91 -8.22 2.11
CA TYR A 84 -13.18 -9.12 3.25
C TYR A 84 -13.69 -10.50 2.82
N SER A 85 -13.71 -10.81 1.51
CA SER A 85 -14.29 -12.04 0.94
C SER A 85 -13.26 -13.14 0.60
N LEU A 86 -13.78 -14.36 0.40
CA LEU A 86 -13.04 -15.56 -0.03
C LEU A 86 -12.52 -15.52 -1.49
N THR A 87 -12.95 -14.54 -2.28
CA THR A 87 -12.77 -14.58 -3.74
C THR A 87 -11.31 -14.45 -4.17
N ARG A 88 -10.43 -14.00 -3.27
CA ARG A 88 -8.99 -13.86 -3.52
C ARG A 88 -8.17 -14.46 -2.39
N LYS A 89 -7.05 -15.10 -2.75
CA LYS A 89 -6.05 -15.53 -1.76
C LYS A 89 -5.28 -14.30 -1.27
N ILE A 90 -5.68 -13.77 -0.12
CA ILE A 90 -5.01 -12.66 0.55
C ILE A 90 -3.89 -13.22 1.45
N LYS A 91 -2.70 -12.61 1.42
CA LYS A 91 -1.60 -12.97 2.33
C LYS A 91 -2.00 -12.68 3.79
N ARG A 92 -1.50 -13.47 4.75
CA ARG A 92 -1.73 -13.24 6.19
C ARG A 92 -1.51 -11.79 6.63
N GLN A 93 -0.47 -11.16 6.07
CA GLN A 93 -0.11 -9.75 6.25
C GLN A 93 -1.27 -8.78 6.00
N TYR A 94 -2.16 -9.07 5.05
CA TYR A 94 -3.20 -8.16 4.56
C TYR A 94 -4.62 -8.62 4.86
N MET A 95 -4.78 -9.62 5.76
CA MET A 95 -6.07 -10.19 6.08
C MET A 95 -7.02 -9.18 6.74
N SER A 96 -8.31 -9.37 6.50
CA SER A 96 -9.38 -8.69 7.24
C SER A 96 -9.41 -9.17 8.69
N LEU A 97 -9.15 -8.28 9.65
CA LEU A 97 -9.00 -8.61 11.07
C LEU A 97 -9.62 -7.52 11.96
N ILE A 98 -10.39 -7.91 12.96
CA ILE A 98 -10.86 -7.04 14.04
C ILE A 98 -10.29 -7.57 15.36
N LEU A 99 -9.53 -6.72 16.05
CA LEU A 99 -9.01 -7.02 17.39
C LEU A 99 -9.81 -6.22 18.43
N TYR A 100 -10.73 -6.90 19.14
CA TYR A 100 -11.57 -6.27 20.14
C TYR A 100 -10.84 -6.06 21.47
N HIS A 101 -11.04 -4.89 22.08
CA HIS A 101 -10.40 -4.51 23.36
C HIS A 101 -11.26 -4.86 24.58
N ASP A 102 -12.56 -5.01 24.39
CA ASP A 102 -13.53 -5.37 25.42
C ASP A 102 -14.69 -6.20 24.83
N GLU A 103 -15.58 -6.66 25.71
CA GLU A 103 -16.72 -7.50 25.34
C GLU A 103 -17.78 -6.74 24.52
N GLU A 104 -17.93 -5.43 24.77
CA GLU A 104 -18.84 -4.57 23.99
C GLU A 104 -18.40 -4.54 22.52
N GLN A 105 -17.10 -4.33 22.26
CA GLN A 105 -16.54 -4.37 20.92
C GLN A 105 -16.72 -5.72 20.25
N ARG A 106 -16.54 -6.84 20.98
CA ARG A 106 -16.75 -8.19 20.44
C ARG A 106 -18.17 -8.35 19.92
N LEU A 107 -19.17 -8.03 20.75
CA LEU A 107 -20.58 -8.15 20.41
C LEU A 107 -20.98 -7.24 19.24
N LEU A 108 -20.50 -5.99 19.24
CA LEU A 108 -20.76 -5.04 18.15
C LEU A 108 -20.11 -5.49 16.83
N ALA A 109 -18.88 -5.99 16.87
CA ALA A 109 -18.17 -6.50 15.70
C ALA A 109 -18.88 -7.72 15.10
N GLU A 110 -19.21 -8.72 15.92
CA GLU A 110 -19.92 -9.94 15.49
C GLU A 110 -21.29 -9.60 14.88
N LYS A 111 -22.07 -8.76 15.57
CA LYS A 111 -23.37 -8.28 15.07
C LYS A 111 -23.24 -7.53 13.75
N SER A 112 -22.27 -6.62 13.63
CA SER A 112 -22.05 -5.84 12.41
C SER A 112 -21.65 -6.72 11.22
N ARG A 113 -20.81 -7.74 11.46
CA ARG A 113 -20.40 -8.72 10.46
C ARG A 113 -21.63 -9.47 9.92
N GLU A 114 -22.48 -9.98 10.81
CA GLU A 114 -23.71 -10.69 10.40
C GLU A 114 -24.65 -9.80 9.59
N GLN A 115 -24.81 -8.54 9.98
CA GLN A 115 -25.66 -7.59 9.27
C GLN A 115 -25.14 -7.30 7.86
N GLU A 116 -23.84 -7.02 7.72
CA GLU A 116 -23.23 -6.73 6.41
C GLU A 116 -23.19 -7.98 5.52
N GLN A 117 -22.95 -9.18 6.07
CA GLN A 117 -23.05 -10.43 5.32
C GLN A 117 -24.46 -10.65 4.75
N ARG A 118 -25.51 -10.43 5.55
CA ARG A 118 -26.91 -10.54 5.09
C ARG A 118 -27.24 -9.51 4.01
N LYS A 119 -26.77 -8.27 4.19
CA LYS A 119 -27.01 -7.16 3.26
C LYS A 119 -26.36 -7.39 1.91
N ARG A 120 -25.15 -7.96 1.87
CA ARG A 120 -24.38 -8.19 0.64
C ARG A 120 -24.58 -9.58 0.04
N GLY A 121 -25.14 -10.52 0.80
CA GLY A 121 -25.33 -11.90 0.35
C GLY A 121 -24.00 -12.68 0.23
N GLU A 122 -22.99 -12.29 1.01
CA GLU A 122 -21.63 -12.82 0.92
C GLU A 122 -21.15 -13.39 2.26
N VAL A 123 -20.20 -14.33 2.20
CA VAL A 123 -19.53 -14.86 3.40
C VAL A 123 -18.23 -14.11 3.63
N PHE A 124 -18.12 -13.49 4.81
CA PHE A 124 -16.93 -12.74 5.19
C PHE A 124 -15.96 -13.65 5.92
N VAL A 125 -14.67 -13.52 5.62
CA VAL A 125 -13.58 -14.26 6.30
C VAL A 125 -12.88 -13.44 7.36
N THR A 126 -13.44 -12.28 7.71
CA THR A 126 -12.92 -11.41 8.75
C THR A 126 -12.77 -12.15 10.07
N GLU A 127 -11.54 -12.21 10.57
CA GLU A 127 -11.24 -12.75 11.88
C GLU A 127 -11.63 -11.73 12.95
N ILE A 128 -12.42 -12.13 13.95
CA ILE A 128 -12.72 -11.32 15.13
C ILE A 128 -12.04 -11.99 16.32
N LYS A 129 -11.03 -11.35 16.89
CA LYS A 129 -10.16 -11.92 17.94
C LYS A 129 -9.95 -10.94 19.08
N LYS A 130 -9.64 -11.44 20.27
CA LYS A 130 -9.28 -10.60 21.41
C LYS A 130 -7.96 -9.90 21.11
N PHE A 131 -7.89 -8.60 21.37
CA PHE A 131 -6.64 -7.86 21.34
C PHE A 131 -5.68 -8.42 22.40
N ALA A 132 -4.42 -8.66 22.01
CA ALA A 132 -3.39 -9.19 22.89
C ALA A 132 -2.19 -8.23 22.99
N LYS A 133 -1.49 -8.01 21.88
CA LYS A 133 -0.31 -7.16 21.80
C LYS A 133 -0.29 -6.42 20.47
N PHE A 134 0.22 -5.18 20.50
CA PHE A 134 0.46 -4.36 19.33
C PHE A 134 1.96 -4.08 19.22
N HIS A 135 2.51 -4.27 18.03
CA HIS A 135 3.89 -3.95 17.71
C HIS A 135 3.89 -2.78 16.73
N PRO A 136 4.27 -1.55 17.15
CA PRO A 136 4.39 -0.43 16.23
C PRO A 136 5.27 -0.80 15.04
N ALA A 137 4.82 -0.45 13.84
CA ALA A 137 5.65 -0.57 12.65
C ALA A 137 6.76 0.50 12.67
N GLU A 138 7.78 0.26 11.85
CA GLU A 138 8.92 1.15 11.70
C GLU A 138 8.50 2.57 11.31
N ASP A 139 9.29 3.57 11.70
CA ASP A 139 8.93 5.00 11.60
C ASP A 139 8.52 5.40 10.19
N TYR A 140 9.18 4.88 9.15
CA TYR A 140 8.87 5.19 7.75
C TYR A 140 7.46 4.74 7.30
N HIS A 141 6.78 3.89 8.07
CA HIS A 141 5.38 3.54 7.81
C HIS A 141 4.38 4.48 8.48
N GLN A 142 4.77 5.20 9.52
CA GLN A 142 3.86 6.03 10.32
C GLN A 142 3.47 7.29 9.54
N LYS A 143 2.18 7.53 9.30
CA LYS A 143 1.75 8.73 8.53
C LYS A 143 2.44 8.82 7.18
N TYR A 144 2.51 7.69 6.47
CA TYR A 144 3.24 7.53 5.21
C TYR A 144 2.96 8.62 4.19
N ARG A 145 1.69 9.06 4.05
CA ARG A 145 1.33 10.13 3.11
C ARG A 145 1.91 11.46 3.55
N LEU A 146 1.80 11.80 4.82
CA LEU A 146 2.40 13.02 5.38
C LEU A 146 3.93 13.05 5.23
N GLN A 147 4.62 11.90 5.41
CA GLN A 147 6.08 11.82 5.27
C GLN A 147 6.58 12.15 3.86
N ASN A 148 5.74 11.98 2.84
CA ASN A 148 6.06 12.41 1.48
C ASN A 148 6.01 13.94 1.29
N HIS A 149 5.67 14.70 2.34
CA HIS A 149 5.70 16.16 2.38
C HIS A 149 6.62 16.68 3.51
N PRO A 150 7.96 16.55 3.39
CA PRO A 150 8.90 16.93 4.45
C PRO A 150 8.74 18.37 4.94
N TRP A 151 8.47 19.30 4.03
CA TRP A 151 8.22 20.70 4.35
C TRP A 151 7.02 20.88 5.30
N LEU A 152 5.96 20.09 5.12
CA LEU A 152 4.76 20.17 5.96
C LEU A 152 5.02 19.61 7.37
N ILE A 153 5.83 18.55 7.47
CA ILE A 153 6.28 18.01 8.77
C ILE A 153 7.07 19.08 9.54
N GLU A 154 8.07 19.68 8.88
CA GLU A 154 8.94 20.69 9.48
C GLU A 154 8.15 21.92 9.95
N THR A 155 7.33 22.52 9.07
CA THR A 155 6.55 23.71 9.41
C THR A 155 5.47 23.47 10.46
N SER A 156 5.06 22.22 10.67
CA SER A 156 4.06 21.83 11.68
C SER A 156 4.72 21.44 13.02
N GLY A 157 6.05 21.53 13.14
CA GLY A 157 6.80 21.15 14.34
C GLY A 157 6.71 19.65 14.65
N LEU A 158 6.44 18.81 13.64
CA LEU A 158 6.37 17.37 13.79
C LEU A 158 7.75 16.75 13.59
N THR A 159 8.00 15.64 14.29
CA THR A 159 9.20 14.81 14.10
C THR A 159 8.80 13.36 13.92
N THR A 160 9.69 12.56 13.33
CA THR A 160 9.47 11.12 13.06
C THR A 160 9.07 10.35 14.32
N GLU A 161 9.58 10.74 15.48
CA GLU A 161 9.38 10.04 16.76
C GLU A 161 7.96 10.24 17.32
N ILE A 162 7.26 11.31 16.91
CA ILE A 162 5.94 11.66 17.45
C ILE A 162 4.78 11.41 16.47
N LEU A 163 5.06 10.95 15.24
CA LEU A 163 4.01 10.75 14.22
C LEU A 163 2.94 9.74 14.64
N CYS A 164 3.32 8.71 15.40
CA CYS A 164 2.39 7.70 15.94
C CYS A 164 1.53 8.24 17.08
N THR A 165 1.99 9.25 17.82
CA THR A 165 1.33 9.75 19.03
C THR A 165 0.64 11.11 18.86
N SER A 166 0.92 11.82 17.76
CA SER A 166 0.44 13.17 17.49
C SER A 166 -0.95 13.19 16.84
N PRO A 167 -1.95 13.85 17.46
CA PRO A 167 -3.25 14.08 16.83
C PRO A 167 -3.17 14.88 15.54
N LEU A 168 -2.34 15.92 15.52
CA LEU A 168 -2.13 16.74 14.34
C LEU A 168 -1.58 15.90 13.19
N ALA A 169 -0.61 15.03 13.44
CA ALA A 169 -0.04 14.18 12.40
C ALA A 169 -1.11 13.26 11.78
N ALA A 170 -1.99 12.67 12.58
CA ALA A 170 -3.11 11.85 12.09
C ALA A 170 -4.04 12.62 11.16
N LYS A 171 -4.43 13.84 11.57
CA LYS A 171 -5.27 14.71 10.77
C LYS A 171 -4.60 15.11 9.46
N LEU A 172 -3.37 15.58 9.52
CA LEU A 172 -2.61 15.99 8.33
C LEU A 172 -2.42 14.84 7.34
N ASN A 173 -2.08 13.64 7.83
CA ASN A 173 -1.95 12.46 6.98
C ASN A 173 -3.26 12.10 6.25
N GLY A 174 -4.39 12.18 6.96
CA GLY A 174 -5.70 11.92 6.36
C GLY A 174 -6.11 12.97 5.32
N TYR A 175 -5.93 14.26 5.62
CA TYR A 175 -6.26 15.34 4.69
C TYR A 175 -5.37 15.35 3.44
N ILE A 176 -4.07 15.18 3.60
CA ILE A 176 -3.15 15.04 2.47
C ILE A 176 -3.53 13.85 1.59
N ALA A 177 -4.01 12.75 2.17
CA ALA A 177 -4.46 11.59 1.42
C ALA A 177 -5.82 11.79 0.71
N GLY A 178 -6.50 12.93 0.89
CA GLY A 178 -7.84 13.16 0.32
C GLY A 178 -8.98 12.42 1.04
N ALA A 179 -8.76 11.88 2.24
CA ALA A 179 -9.77 11.14 2.99
C ALA A 179 -10.83 12.04 3.66
N GLY A 180 -10.59 13.35 3.73
CA GLY A 180 -11.51 14.36 4.26
C GLY A 180 -12.00 15.33 3.18
N THR A 181 -13.03 16.11 3.49
CA THR A 181 -13.53 17.18 2.60
C THR A 181 -12.93 18.53 2.95
N ILE A 182 -12.96 19.48 2.00
CA ILE A 182 -12.53 20.88 2.24
C ILE A 182 -13.35 21.49 3.37
N ASP A 183 -14.69 21.35 3.33
CA ASP A 183 -15.59 21.86 4.38
C ASP A 183 -15.30 21.29 5.77
N GLN A 184 -14.83 20.03 5.84
CA GLN A 184 -14.40 19.44 7.09
C GLN A 184 -13.08 20.06 7.57
N PHE A 185 -12.10 20.16 6.67
CA PHE A 185 -10.81 20.76 6.99
C PHE A 185 -10.94 22.20 7.46
N GLU A 186 -11.74 23.02 6.78
CA GLU A 186 -11.99 24.42 7.14
C GLU A 186 -12.62 24.57 8.53
N ARG A 187 -13.51 23.65 8.93
CA ARG A 187 -14.10 23.64 10.28
C ARG A 187 -13.11 23.26 11.37
N GLU A 188 -12.16 22.37 11.07
CA GLU A 188 -11.14 21.93 12.01
C GLU A 188 -9.93 22.89 12.07
N LEU A 189 -9.68 23.65 10.99
CA LEU A 189 -8.52 24.53 10.81
C LEU A 189 -8.19 25.43 12.03
N PRO A 190 -9.17 26.09 12.70
CA PRO A 190 -8.88 26.92 13.87
C PRO A 190 -8.20 26.17 15.03
N ASN A 191 -8.42 24.86 15.12
CA ASN A 191 -7.91 24.01 16.20
C ASN A 191 -6.61 23.28 15.83
N LEU A 192 -6.18 23.32 14.56
CA LEU A 192 -4.99 22.60 14.08
C LEU A 192 -3.69 23.39 14.28
N GLY A 193 -3.76 24.69 14.57
CA GLY A 193 -2.57 25.52 14.79
C GLY A 193 -1.68 25.68 13.55
N LEU A 194 -2.26 25.59 12.35
CA LEU A 194 -1.54 25.64 11.08
C LEU A 194 -1.33 27.09 10.60
N THR A 195 -0.23 27.32 9.90
CA THR A 195 -0.03 28.59 9.17
C THR A 195 -0.95 28.66 7.95
N GLU A 196 -1.26 29.87 7.48
CA GLU A 196 -2.05 30.07 6.26
C GLU A 196 -1.45 29.36 5.04
N LYS A 197 -0.12 29.37 4.91
CA LYS A 197 0.59 28.66 3.83
C LYS A 197 0.42 27.15 3.93
N SER A 198 0.53 26.60 5.14
CA SER A 198 0.31 25.16 5.38
C SER A 198 -1.14 24.77 5.06
N ALA A 199 -2.11 25.60 5.45
CA ALA A 199 -3.52 25.37 5.18
C ALA A 199 -3.81 25.37 3.67
N GLN A 200 -3.34 26.38 2.93
CA GLN A 200 -3.47 26.44 1.47
C GLN A 200 -2.83 25.23 0.77
N TYR A 201 -1.66 24.81 1.25
CA TYR A 201 -0.98 23.61 0.75
C TYR A 201 -1.84 22.36 0.94
N ILE A 202 -2.38 22.15 2.14
CA ILE A 202 -3.23 20.98 2.44
C ILE A 202 -4.51 21.02 1.62
N THR A 203 -5.18 22.16 1.50
CA THR A 203 -6.41 22.32 0.69
C THR A 203 -6.18 21.93 -0.77
N LYS A 204 -5.02 22.28 -1.34
CA LYS A 204 -4.63 21.84 -2.68
C LYS A 204 -4.62 20.31 -2.78
N TYR A 205 -3.95 19.62 -1.85
CA TYR A 205 -3.87 18.15 -1.87
C TYR A 205 -5.18 17.46 -1.54
N ILE A 206 -6.04 18.03 -0.69
CA ILE A 206 -7.40 17.53 -0.48
C ILE A 206 -8.14 17.49 -1.82
N SER A 207 -8.05 18.55 -2.62
CA SER A 207 -8.71 18.63 -3.93
C SER A 207 -8.07 17.71 -4.96
N GLU A 208 -6.75 17.63 -5.02
CA GLU A 208 -6.03 16.79 -6.01
C GLU A 208 -6.20 15.30 -5.72
N ASN A 209 -6.26 14.92 -4.44
CA ASN A 209 -6.40 13.53 -3.99
C ASN A 209 -7.85 13.15 -3.69
N GLN A 210 -8.83 14.02 -3.97
CA GLN A 210 -10.24 13.72 -3.70
C GLN A 210 -10.68 12.48 -4.50
N GLY A 211 -11.10 11.43 -3.79
CA GLY A 211 -11.51 10.18 -4.41
C GLY A 211 -10.35 9.27 -4.84
N SER A 212 -9.10 9.62 -4.54
CA SER A 212 -7.99 8.68 -4.67
C SER A 212 -7.98 7.72 -3.47
N VAL A 213 -8.04 6.43 -3.76
CA VAL A 213 -7.64 5.38 -2.81
C VAL A 213 -6.22 4.95 -3.16
N ALA A 214 -5.55 4.30 -2.22
CA ALA A 214 -4.15 3.88 -2.32
C ALA A 214 -3.74 3.46 -3.73
N GLU A 215 -2.63 4.03 -4.21
CA GLU A 215 -2.18 3.77 -5.57
C GLU A 215 -1.83 2.29 -5.70
N PRO A 216 -2.02 1.66 -6.86
CA PRO A 216 -1.62 0.27 -7.08
C PRO A 216 -0.17 -0.02 -6.62
N LEU A 217 0.71 0.97 -6.74
CA LEU A 217 2.10 0.91 -6.29
C LEU A 217 2.25 0.73 -4.76
N ASP A 218 1.32 1.26 -3.98
CA ASP A 218 1.32 1.16 -2.51
C ASP A 218 1.03 -0.27 -2.03
N HIS A 219 0.32 -1.05 -2.85
CA HIS A 219 -0.01 -2.44 -2.58
C HIS A 219 0.97 -3.42 -3.24
N ALA A 220 1.68 -2.98 -4.28
CA ALA A 220 2.65 -3.79 -5.00
C ALA A 220 3.84 -4.12 -4.09
N THR A 221 4.31 -5.38 -4.15
CA THR A 221 5.49 -5.83 -3.40
C THR A 221 6.44 -6.62 -4.29
N GLY A 222 7.73 -6.65 -3.94
CA GLY A 222 8.73 -7.43 -4.68
C GLY A 222 8.89 -7.00 -6.14
N LEU A 223 8.85 -7.97 -7.05
CA LEU A 223 9.07 -7.79 -8.49
C LEU A 223 7.99 -6.88 -9.14
N GLU A 224 6.74 -7.04 -8.73
CA GLU A 224 5.62 -6.22 -9.19
C GLU A 224 5.85 -4.73 -8.88
N LYS A 225 6.32 -4.41 -7.66
CA LYS A 225 6.64 -3.02 -7.29
C LYS A 225 7.77 -2.46 -8.14
N ARG A 226 8.82 -3.26 -8.40
CA ARG A 226 9.95 -2.83 -9.24
C ARG A 226 9.50 -2.54 -10.66
N GLU A 227 8.66 -3.40 -11.24
CA GLU A 227 8.09 -3.19 -12.57
C GLU A 227 7.26 -1.91 -12.66
N MET A 228 6.39 -1.67 -11.68
CA MET A 228 5.59 -0.45 -11.63
C MET A 228 6.48 0.81 -11.50
N LEU A 229 7.51 0.77 -10.65
CA LEU A 229 8.49 1.86 -10.52
C LEU A 229 9.28 2.10 -11.81
N ALA A 230 9.71 1.03 -12.49
CA ALA A 230 10.45 1.16 -13.75
C ALA A 230 9.58 1.79 -14.85
N ARG A 231 8.30 1.39 -14.95
CA ARG A 231 7.35 2.03 -15.87
C ARG A 231 7.14 3.51 -15.55
N LEU A 232 6.97 3.86 -14.27
CA LEU A 232 6.86 5.26 -13.83
C LEU A 232 8.12 6.08 -14.14
N ALA A 233 9.30 5.46 -14.08
CA ALA A 233 10.58 6.06 -14.48
C ALA A 233 10.79 6.11 -16.01
N GLY A 234 9.78 5.73 -16.81
CA GLY A 234 9.83 5.76 -18.28
C GLY A 234 10.54 4.55 -18.92
N ASN A 235 10.76 3.47 -18.17
CA ASN A 235 11.25 2.20 -18.71
C ASN A 235 10.06 1.28 -19.03
N ASP A 236 9.58 1.33 -20.26
CA ASP A 236 8.44 0.55 -20.74
C ASP A 236 8.78 -0.93 -21.06
N ASP A 237 10.07 -1.29 -21.04
CA ASP A 237 10.52 -2.66 -21.32
C ASP A 237 11.52 -3.20 -20.28
N PRO A 238 11.07 -3.39 -19.02
CA PRO A 238 11.95 -3.82 -17.93
C PRO A 238 12.60 -5.21 -18.15
N TYR A 239 12.01 -6.04 -19.00
CA TYR A 239 12.47 -7.40 -19.31
C TYR A 239 13.22 -7.50 -20.65
N ASN A 240 13.40 -6.41 -21.38
CA ASN A 240 14.02 -6.41 -22.73
C ASN A 240 13.27 -7.39 -23.68
N MET A 241 11.94 -7.35 -23.64
CA MET A 241 11.01 -8.16 -24.43
C MET A 241 10.54 -7.48 -25.72
N THR A 242 10.86 -6.20 -25.91
CA THR A 242 10.53 -5.47 -27.14
C THR A 242 11.11 -6.15 -28.37
N ILE A 243 10.32 -6.14 -29.45
CA ILE A 243 10.72 -6.69 -30.74
C ILE A 243 11.83 -5.80 -31.30
N LYS A 244 12.99 -6.40 -31.56
CA LYS A 244 14.13 -5.71 -32.17
C LYS A 244 14.26 -6.10 -33.63
N ARG A 245 14.62 -5.12 -34.46
CA ARG A 245 15.06 -5.40 -35.84
C ARG A 245 16.41 -6.10 -35.75
N ARG A 246 16.52 -7.30 -36.33
CA ARG A 246 17.81 -8.00 -36.39
C ARG A 246 18.78 -7.23 -37.28
N ALA A 247 20.05 -7.18 -36.90
CA ALA A 247 21.14 -6.76 -37.76
C ALA A 247 21.75 -7.97 -38.48
N ILE A 248 22.52 -7.72 -39.55
CA ILE A 248 23.41 -8.73 -40.14
C ILE A 248 24.40 -9.16 -39.06
N SER A 249 24.63 -10.47 -38.93
CA SER A 249 25.41 -11.03 -37.82
C SER A 249 26.26 -12.22 -38.25
N THR A 250 27.34 -12.44 -37.53
CA THR A 250 28.23 -13.59 -37.66
C THR A 250 28.26 -14.36 -36.34
N LYS A 251 28.95 -15.51 -36.31
CA LYS A 251 29.10 -16.26 -35.07
C LYS A 251 29.90 -15.48 -34.03
N GLU A 252 30.88 -14.69 -34.50
CA GLU A 252 31.76 -13.87 -33.70
C GLU A 252 31.10 -12.55 -33.27
N ASP A 253 30.15 -12.03 -34.08
CA ASP A 253 29.34 -10.84 -33.78
C ASP A 253 27.82 -11.14 -33.90
N PRO A 254 27.24 -11.82 -32.90
CA PRO A 254 25.84 -12.25 -32.93
C PRO A 254 24.86 -11.16 -32.47
N ASN A 255 23.61 -11.23 -32.93
CA ASN A 255 22.52 -10.44 -32.38
C ASN A 255 22.27 -10.79 -30.91
N ILE A 256 22.31 -9.80 -30.03
CA ILE A 256 22.14 -10.02 -28.59
C ILE A 256 20.66 -10.10 -28.20
N VAL A 257 20.31 -11.19 -27.52
CA VAL A 257 18.99 -11.39 -26.91
C VAL A 257 19.18 -11.45 -25.39
N TYR A 258 18.55 -10.54 -24.68
CA TYR A 258 18.64 -10.49 -23.22
C TYR A 258 17.68 -11.47 -22.57
N SER A 259 18.03 -12.05 -21.43
CA SER A 259 17.13 -12.90 -20.65
C SER A 259 17.50 -12.91 -19.18
N ALA A 260 16.47 -12.98 -18.33
CA ALA A 260 16.59 -13.24 -16.90
C ALA A 260 16.88 -14.69 -16.55
N PHE A 261 16.65 -15.58 -17.52
CA PHE A 261 16.67 -17.02 -17.36
C PHE A 261 17.74 -17.64 -18.26
N GLU A 262 18.19 -18.84 -17.90
CA GLU A 262 19.21 -19.61 -18.63
C GLU A 262 18.81 -19.96 -20.07
N SER A 263 17.51 -19.85 -20.40
CA SER A 263 17.02 -20.01 -21.75
C SER A 263 15.87 -19.06 -22.07
N ARG A 264 15.70 -18.75 -23.37
CA ARG A 264 14.61 -17.92 -23.88
C ARG A 264 14.21 -18.39 -25.28
N ILE A 265 12.92 -18.49 -25.53
CA ILE A 265 12.40 -18.73 -26.87
C ILE A 265 12.46 -17.43 -27.68
N MET A 266 12.89 -17.53 -28.93
CA MET A 266 13.00 -16.41 -29.85
C MET A 266 12.38 -16.77 -31.20
N GLY A 267 11.59 -15.85 -31.74
CA GLY A 267 11.00 -15.94 -33.07
C GLY A 267 11.77 -15.06 -34.06
N CYS A 268 12.16 -15.63 -35.20
CA CYS A 268 12.83 -14.93 -36.29
C CYS A 268 11.96 -15.01 -37.55
N ILE A 269 11.58 -13.86 -38.11
CA ILE A 269 10.97 -13.79 -39.44
C ILE A 269 12.13 -13.82 -40.45
N CYS A 270 12.42 -15.00 -41.00
CA CYS A 270 13.65 -15.25 -41.77
C CYS A 270 13.75 -14.38 -43.04
N ASP A 271 12.62 -14.07 -43.66
CA ASP A 271 12.49 -13.30 -44.89
C ASP A 271 11.29 -12.34 -44.79
N GLU A 272 11.33 -11.19 -45.47
CA GLU A 272 10.28 -10.17 -45.39
C GLU A 272 8.92 -10.68 -45.92
N ASP A 273 8.93 -11.62 -46.87
CA ASP A 273 7.73 -12.24 -47.43
C ASP A 273 7.30 -13.52 -46.68
N SER A 274 7.99 -13.87 -45.58
CA SER A 274 7.69 -15.07 -44.81
C SER A 274 6.34 -14.98 -44.12
N LEU A 275 5.43 -15.90 -44.45
CA LEU A 275 4.12 -16.05 -43.79
C LEU A 275 4.18 -16.78 -42.45
N HIS A 276 5.38 -17.13 -41.97
CA HIS A 276 5.59 -17.83 -40.70
C HIS A 276 6.79 -17.27 -39.93
N VAL A 277 6.77 -17.47 -38.62
CA VAL A 277 7.86 -17.11 -37.70
C VAL A 277 8.65 -18.38 -37.37
N ASN A 278 9.96 -18.33 -37.54
CA ASN A 278 10.85 -19.44 -37.16
C ASN A 278 11.22 -19.33 -35.68
N TRP A 279 10.71 -20.26 -34.89
CA TRP A 279 10.93 -20.29 -33.44
C TRP A 279 12.15 -21.15 -33.09
N MET A 280 12.99 -20.66 -32.18
CA MET A 280 14.11 -21.41 -31.64
C MET A 280 14.35 -21.11 -30.18
N TRP A 281 14.93 -22.07 -29.46
CA TRP A 281 15.44 -21.87 -28.10
C TRP A 281 16.85 -21.30 -28.12
N LEU A 282 17.09 -20.22 -27.40
CA LEU A 282 18.43 -19.77 -27.05
C LEU A 282 18.72 -20.21 -25.62
N HIS A 283 19.91 -20.77 -25.40
CA HIS A 283 20.43 -21.12 -24.08
C HIS A 283 21.64 -20.24 -23.77
N GLN A 284 21.95 -20.05 -22.50
CA GLN A 284 23.21 -19.43 -22.09
C GLN A 284 24.39 -20.21 -22.67
N GLY A 285 25.43 -19.48 -23.10
CA GLY A 285 26.63 -20.06 -23.71
C GLY A 285 26.82 -19.63 -25.17
N PRO A 286 27.22 -20.55 -26.07
CA PRO A 286 27.61 -20.18 -27.43
C PRO A 286 26.42 -19.67 -28.25
N PRO A 287 26.67 -18.76 -29.22
CA PRO A 287 25.62 -18.25 -30.09
C PRO A 287 25.02 -19.35 -30.95
N ARG A 288 23.71 -19.24 -31.22
CA ARG A 288 22.94 -20.15 -32.05
C ARG A 288 22.62 -19.51 -33.40
N ARG A 289 22.70 -20.32 -34.45
CA ARG A 289 22.35 -19.90 -35.82
C ARG A 289 20.88 -20.15 -36.12
N CYS A 290 20.24 -19.18 -36.76
CA CYS A 290 18.92 -19.29 -37.36
C CYS A 290 19.01 -19.91 -38.77
N GLU A 291 17.89 -20.39 -39.31
CA GLU A 291 17.81 -20.90 -40.68
C GLU A 291 18.15 -19.83 -41.74
N CYS A 292 17.84 -18.56 -41.48
CA CYS A 292 18.25 -17.44 -42.34
C CYS A 292 19.75 -17.10 -42.27
N GLY A 293 20.56 -17.93 -41.60
CA GLY A 293 22.01 -17.78 -41.52
C GLY A 293 22.53 -16.82 -40.46
N HIS A 294 21.67 -16.00 -39.86
CA HIS A 294 22.00 -15.05 -38.80
C HIS A 294 22.24 -15.73 -37.46
N TRP A 295 23.05 -15.10 -36.61
CA TRP A 295 23.45 -15.63 -35.32
C TRP A 295 22.89 -14.80 -34.17
N PHE A 296 22.53 -15.49 -33.09
CA PHE A 296 21.93 -14.91 -31.91
C PHE A 296 22.59 -15.45 -30.65
N LYS A 297 22.85 -14.59 -29.68
CA LYS A 297 23.44 -14.96 -28.39
C LYS A 297 22.55 -14.53 -27.25
N LEU A 298 22.31 -15.45 -26.32
CA LEU A 298 21.67 -15.13 -25.06
C LEU A 298 22.67 -14.43 -24.14
N VAL A 299 22.33 -13.25 -23.65
CA VAL A 299 23.10 -12.54 -22.63
C VAL A 299 22.21 -12.41 -21.40
N GLU A 300 22.74 -12.85 -20.26
CA GLU A 300 22.04 -12.71 -19.00
C GLU A 300 21.87 -11.22 -18.67
N LYS A 301 20.64 -10.83 -18.36
CA LYS A 301 20.30 -9.51 -17.87
C LYS A 301 19.14 -9.65 -16.91
N ALA A 302 19.37 -9.24 -15.67
CA ALA A 302 18.33 -9.19 -14.66
C ALA A 302 17.18 -8.27 -15.13
N PRO A 303 15.90 -8.67 -14.96
CA PRO A 303 14.77 -7.77 -15.12
C PRO A 303 14.78 -6.77 -13.98
N ILE A 304 15.14 -5.53 -14.29
CA ILE A 304 15.40 -4.49 -13.27
C ILE A 304 16.30 -5.02 -12.14
#